data_AF-A0A7Z9U9V7-F1
#
_entry.id   AF-A0A7Z9U9V7-F1
#
_cell.length_a   1.000
_cell.length_b   1.000
_cell.length_c   1.000
_cell.angle_alpha   90.00
_cell.angle_beta   90.00
_cell.angle_gamma   90.00
#
_symmetry.space_group_name_H-M   'P 1'
#
loop_
_entity.id
_entity.type
_entity.pdbx_description
1 polymer ?
#
loop_
_entity_poly.entity_id
_entity_poly.type
_entity_poly.pdbx_seq_one_letter_code
_entity_poly.pdbx_strand_id
1 'polypeptide(L)'
;GPFGFCELFDPEFQPWTGGGLHFSFLNQPNAALVNFEMFCRALRPLLGDGKALQEFEDVRQASPLIMKKELEMVWASKLGLDTQQLELLPSLLRLMIETGVDYTIFFRELSKIPQSASALEKSFYKKVASEQSDRWQSWLDQWREMVLAANGADLEAASVRMKQVNPKYTWREWLVAPAYQQAAEGNYSLVRELQEVLSRPYDEQSAEVEAKFYRLKPMEYFDAGGISQYSCSS
;
A
#
# COMPACT_ATOMS: atom_id res chain seq x y z
N GLY A 1 14.94 4.57 -10.50
CA GLY A 1 14.83 3.13 -10.82
C GLY A 1 13.40 2.80 -11.19
N PRO A 2 13.09 1.57 -11.61
CA PRO A 2 11.75 1.16 -12.06
C PRO A 2 10.83 0.85 -10.87
N PHE A 3 10.68 1.79 -9.94
CA PHE A 3 9.76 1.65 -8.82
C PHE A 3 8.35 2.08 -9.23
N GLY A 4 7.34 1.65 -8.48
CA GLY A 4 5.97 2.07 -8.70
C GLY A 4 5.14 1.86 -7.45
N PHE A 5 4.09 2.66 -7.33
CA PHE A 5 3.09 2.52 -6.28
C PHE A 5 1.92 1.71 -6.83
N CYS A 6 1.44 0.73 -6.05
CA CYS A 6 0.29 -0.09 -6.43
C CYS A 6 -0.96 0.80 -6.47
N GLU A 7 -1.56 0.94 -7.66
CA GLU A 7 -2.81 1.65 -7.88
C GLU A 7 -3.96 0.64 -7.84
N LEU A 8 -4.27 -0.02 -8.96
CA LEU A 8 -5.11 -1.21 -8.94
C LEU A 8 -4.46 -2.28 -8.06
N PHE A 9 -5.17 -2.70 -7.02
CA PHE A 9 -4.66 -3.70 -6.10
C PHE A 9 -4.44 -5.02 -6.81
N ASP A 10 -3.18 -5.40 -6.88
CA ASP A 10 -2.70 -6.67 -7.40
C ASP A 10 -1.60 -7.18 -6.45
N PRO A 11 -1.79 -8.33 -5.78
CA PRO A 11 -0.75 -8.97 -4.98
C PRO A 11 0.57 -9.15 -5.71
N GLU A 12 0.49 -9.35 -7.02
CA GLU A 12 1.61 -9.59 -7.92
C GLU A 12 2.09 -8.32 -8.62
N PHE A 13 1.58 -7.14 -8.23
CA PHE A 13 1.98 -5.86 -8.80
C PHE A 13 3.51 -5.73 -8.86
N GLN A 14 4.01 -5.60 -10.08
CA GLN A 14 5.42 -5.47 -10.39
C GLN A 14 5.59 -4.48 -11.55
N PRO A 15 6.02 -3.23 -11.27
CA PRO A 15 6.17 -2.22 -12.31
C PRO A 15 7.40 -2.45 -13.20
N TRP A 16 8.40 -3.20 -12.74
CA TRP A 16 9.59 -3.52 -13.51
C TRP A 16 9.39 -4.83 -14.30
N THR A 17 9.46 -4.76 -15.63
CA THR A 17 9.28 -5.94 -16.50
C THR A 17 10.24 -7.10 -16.21
N GLY A 18 11.42 -6.82 -15.64
CA GLY A 18 12.41 -7.82 -15.24
C GLY A 18 12.28 -8.32 -13.79
N GLY A 19 11.34 -7.78 -13.00
CA GLY A 19 11.27 -8.07 -11.56
C GLY A 19 10.64 -9.42 -11.22
N GLY A 20 9.78 -9.93 -12.11
CA GLY A 20 9.04 -11.18 -11.92
C GLY A 20 8.22 -11.21 -10.62
N LEU A 21 7.77 -12.42 -10.24
CA LEU A 21 7.05 -12.66 -9.00
C LEU A 21 7.93 -12.48 -7.75
N HIS A 22 9.25 -12.56 -7.90
CA HIS A 22 10.15 -12.46 -6.76
C HIS A 22 10.10 -11.08 -6.11
N PHE A 23 10.01 -10.01 -6.90
CA PHE A 23 9.97 -8.63 -6.39
C PHE A 23 8.55 -8.02 -6.38
N SER A 24 7.52 -8.83 -6.62
CA SER A 24 6.14 -8.35 -6.64
C SER A 24 5.68 -7.85 -5.27
N PHE A 25 4.68 -6.96 -5.27
CA PHE A 25 4.27 -6.18 -4.11
C PHE A 25 4.16 -6.98 -2.80
N LEU A 26 3.36 -8.05 -2.76
CA LEU A 26 3.20 -8.84 -1.54
C LEU A 26 4.30 -9.88 -1.31
N ASN A 27 5.21 -10.09 -2.28
CA ASN A 27 6.38 -10.96 -2.11
C ASN A 27 7.64 -10.23 -1.62
N GLN A 28 7.63 -8.89 -1.61
CA GLN A 28 8.78 -8.08 -1.16
C GLN A 28 9.32 -8.45 0.23
N PRO A 29 8.50 -8.79 1.25
CA PRO A 29 9.04 -9.22 2.54
C PRO A 29 9.85 -10.53 2.47
N ASN A 30 9.42 -11.48 1.62
CA ASN A 30 10.17 -12.71 1.40
C ASN A 30 11.50 -12.42 0.68
N ALA A 31 11.48 -11.56 -0.34
CA ALA A 31 12.69 -11.12 -1.02
C ALA A 31 13.67 -10.42 -0.06
N ALA A 32 13.16 -9.57 0.84
CA ALA A 32 13.96 -8.89 1.85
C ALA A 32 14.61 -9.88 2.83
N LEU A 33 13.89 -10.90 3.30
CA LEU A 33 14.43 -11.94 4.17
C LEU A 33 15.52 -12.78 3.47
N VAL A 34 15.34 -13.11 2.19
CA VAL A 34 16.38 -13.80 1.40
C VAL A 34 17.64 -12.94 1.28
N ASN A 35 17.50 -11.65 0.99
CA ASN A 35 18.63 -10.73 0.92
C ASN A 35 19.35 -10.59 2.26
N PHE A 36 18.59 -10.50 3.36
CA PHE A 36 19.14 -10.45 4.71
C PHE A 36 19.92 -11.73 5.06
N GLU A 37 19.39 -12.89 4.70
CA GLU A 37 20.08 -14.18 4.89
C GLU A 37 21.38 -14.24 4.06
N MET A 38 21.42 -13.69 2.85
CA MET A 38 22.66 -13.59 2.07
C MET A 38 23.69 -12.68 2.74
N PHE A 39 23.25 -11.54 3.28
CA PHE A 39 24.11 -10.65 4.07
C PHE A 39 24.68 -11.36 5.30
N CYS A 40 23.84 -12.08 6.05
CA CYS A 40 24.28 -12.90 7.17
C CYS A 40 25.33 -13.95 6.74
N ARG A 41 25.12 -14.66 5.63
CA ARG A 41 26.08 -15.64 5.12
C ARG A 41 27.44 -15.02 4.78
N ALA A 42 27.46 -13.80 4.26
CA ALA A 42 28.69 -13.08 3.96
C ALA A 42 29.47 -12.65 5.22
N LEU A 43 28.75 -12.31 6.30
CA LEU A 43 29.36 -11.89 7.56
C LEU A 43 29.84 -13.06 8.43
N ARG A 44 29.14 -14.20 8.40
CA ARG A 44 29.40 -15.33 9.30
C ARG A 44 30.88 -15.77 9.33
N PRO A 45 31.62 -15.90 8.20
CA PRO A 45 33.03 -16.31 8.23
C PRO A 45 33.97 -15.33 8.92
N LEU A 46 33.56 -14.07 9.09
CA LEU A 46 34.31 -13.03 9.78
C LEU A 46 34.14 -13.11 11.31
N LEU A 47 33.09 -13.81 11.77
CA LEU A 47 32.79 -14.01 13.16
C LEU A 47 33.45 -15.32 13.60
N GLY A 48 34.55 -15.21 14.34
CA GLY A 48 35.15 -16.37 15.01
C GLY A 48 34.19 -16.97 16.05
N ASP A 49 34.60 -18.09 16.65
CA ASP A 49 33.78 -18.77 17.66
C ASP A 49 33.57 -17.92 18.92
N GLY A 50 32.45 -18.18 19.61
CA GLY A 50 32.14 -17.60 20.91
C GLY A 50 30.95 -16.64 20.88
N LYS A 51 30.95 -15.68 21.81
CA LYS A 51 29.79 -14.84 22.12
C LYS A 51 29.27 -14.04 20.91
N ALA A 52 30.17 -13.49 20.09
CA ALA A 52 29.78 -12.71 18.92
C ALA A 52 29.03 -13.54 17.87
N LEU A 53 29.44 -14.79 17.65
CA LEU A 53 28.74 -15.70 16.74
C LEU A 53 27.37 -16.09 17.30
N GLN A 54 27.25 -16.31 18.61
CA GLN A 54 25.96 -16.61 19.25
C GLN A 54 24.97 -15.45 19.09
N GLU A 55 25.38 -14.23 19.44
CA GLU A 55 24.53 -13.04 19.32
C GLU A 55 24.11 -12.80 17.86
N PHE A 56 25.01 -13.04 16.91
CA PHE A 56 24.72 -12.97 15.48
C PHE A 56 23.66 -14.00 15.05
N GLU A 57 23.78 -15.25 15.48
CA GLU A 57 22.80 -16.30 15.16
C GLU A 57 21.44 -16.00 15.79
N ASP A 58 21.40 -15.46 17.01
CA ASP A 58 20.16 -15.07 17.68
C ASP A 58 19.41 -13.99 16.85
N VAL A 59 20.12 -12.97 16.37
CA VAL A 59 19.55 -11.93 15.49
C VAL A 59 19.05 -12.53 14.18
N ARG A 60 19.87 -13.38 13.54
CA ARG A 60 19.51 -14.02 12.27
C ARG A 60 18.24 -14.87 12.41
N GLN A 61 18.15 -15.68 13.46
CA GLN A 61 17.02 -16.57 13.73
C GLN A 61 15.75 -15.81 14.11
N ALA A 62 15.86 -14.67 14.79
CA ALA A 62 14.71 -13.84 15.16
C ALA A 62 14.11 -13.07 13.96
N SER A 63 14.90 -12.81 12.90
CA SER A 63 14.52 -11.92 11.80
C SER A 63 13.19 -12.26 11.09
N PRO A 64 12.81 -13.52 10.82
CA PRO A 64 11.53 -13.81 10.16
C PRO A 64 10.33 -13.48 11.05
N LEU A 65 10.46 -13.71 12.37
CA LEU A 65 9.41 -13.38 13.34
C LEU A 65 9.24 -11.87 13.48
N ILE A 66 10.35 -11.12 13.50
CA ILE A 66 10.33 -9.66 13.50
C ILE A 66 9.64 -9.14 12.25
N MET A 67 10.04 -9.60 11.06
CA MET A 67 9.40 -9.21 9.78
C MET A 67 7.89 -9.47 9.80
N LYS A 68 7.47 -10.67 10.25
CA LYS A 68 6.05 -11.01 10.36
C LYS A 68 5.31 -10.03 11.27
N LYS A 69 5.86 -9.75 12.46
CA LYS A 69 5.24 -8.84 13.43
C LYS A 69 5.12 -7.42 12.87
N GLU A 70 6.15 -6.90 12.21
CA GLU A 70 6.12 -5.58 11.59
C GLU A 70 5.05 -5.49 10.49
N LEU A 71 4.90 -6.53 9.65
CA LEU A 71 3.83 -6.58 8.65
C LEU A 71 2.44 -6.62 9.26
N GLU A 72 2.24 -7.41 10.32
CA GLU A 72 0.98 -7.44 11.05
C GLU A 72 0.65 -6.05 11.63
N MET A 73 1.64 -5.35 12.19
CA MET A 73 1.44 -3.98 12.69
C MET A 73 1.06 -2.99 11.58
N VAL A 74 1.65 -3.11 10.38
CA VAL A 74 1.26 -2.30 9.23
C VAL A 74 -0.20 -2.55 8.86
N TRP A 75 -0.62 -3.81 8.71
CA TRP A 75 -2.01 -4.14 8.38
C TRP A 75 -2.99 -3.70 9.46
N ALA A 76 -2.66 -3.95 10.72
CA ALA A 76 -3.47 -3.56 11.87
C ALA A 76 -3.68 -2.05 11.90
N SER A 77 -2.60 -1.28 11.72
CA SER A 77 -2.66 0.19 11.67
C SER A 77 -3.54 0.69 10.51
N LYS A 78 -3.39 0.12 9.31
CA LYS A 78 -4.21 0.50 8.14
C LYS A 78 -5.69 0.23 8.35
N LEU A 79 -6.03 -0.80 9.13
CA LEU A 79 -7.41 -1.22 9.41
C LEU A 79 -7.98 -0.61 10.71
N GLY A 80 -7.17 0.08 11.51
CA GLY A 80 -7.61 0.58 12.82
C GLY A 80 -7.89 -0.54 13.85
N LEU A 81 -7.19 -1.67 13.71
CA LEU A 81 -7.33 -2.88 14.52
C LEU A 81 -6.04 -3.17 15.32
N ASP A 82 -6.12 -4.13 16.23
CA ASP A 82 -4.94 -4.75 16.85
C ASP A 82 -4.41 -5.91 15.99
N THR A 83 -3.13 -6.29 16.16
CA THR A 83 -2.51 -7.40 15.41
C THR A 83 -3.19 -8.75 15.65
N GLN A 84 -3.85 -8.92 16.80
CA GLN A 84 -4.62 -10.12 17.15
C GLN A 84 -5.93 -10.25 16.38
N GLN A 85 -6.36 -9.19 15.69
CA GLN A 85 -7.67 -9.06 15.03
C GLN A 85 -7.57 -9.10 13.50
N LEU A 86 -6.46 -9.60 12.95
CA LEU A 86 -6.22 -9.63 11.49
C LEU A 86 -6.91 -10.79 10.76
N GLU A 87 -7.83 -11.49 11.40
CA GLU A 87 -8.57 -12.62 10.81
C GLU A 87 -9.41 -12.22 9.58
N LEU A 88 -9.83 -10.95 9.49
CA LEU A 88 -10.56 -10.40 8.34
C LEU A 88 -9.67 -9.97 7.16
N LEU A 89 -8.35 -9.97 7.32
CA LEU A 89 -7.44 -9.53 6.27
C LEU A 89 -7.53 -10.42 5.01
N PRO A 90 -7.53 -11.77 5.09
CA PRO A 90 -7.61 -12.60 3.89
C PRO A 90 -8.90 -12.40 3.09
N SER A 91 -10.05 -12.20 3.76
CA SER A 91 -11.32 -11.94 3.09
C SER A 91 -11.34 -10.54 2.45
N LEU A 92 -10.75 -9.54 3.12
CA LEU A 92 -10.55 -8.21 2.54
C LEU A 92 -9.75 -8.28 1.24
N LEU A 93 -8.56 -8.89 1.28
CA LEU A 93 -7.67 -8.93 0.11
C LEU A 93 -8.34 -9.63 -1.07
N ARG A 94 -9.12 -10.69 -0.83
CA ARG A 94 -9.92 -11.35 -1.88
C ARG A 94 -10.96 -10.41 -2.49
N LEU A 95 -11.73 -9.69 -1.67
CA LEU A 95 -12.71 -8.73 -2.16
C LEU A 95 -12.04 -7.63 -3.01
N MET A 96 -10.91 -7.10 -2.54
CA MET A 96 -10.13 -6.09 -3.27
C MET A 96 -9.67 -6.57 -4.66
N ILE A 97 -9.23 -7.83 -4.77
CA ILE A 97 -8.85 -8.46 -6.04
C ILE A 97 -10.07 -8.63 -6.95
N GLU A 98 -11.13 -9.23 -6.42
CA GLU A 98 -12.33 -9.57 -7.18
C GLU A 98 -13.06 -8.34 -7.73
N THR A 99 -13.06 -7.23 -7.00
CA THR A 99 -13.74 -5.99 -7.44
C THR A 99 -12.82 -4.98 -8.10
N GLY A 100 -11.52 -5.23 -8.14
CA GLY A 100 -10.52 -4.36 -8.76
C GLY A 100 -10.55 -2.95 -8.16
N VAL A 101 -9.97 -2.81 -6.97
CA VAL A 101 -9.97 -1.55 -6.23
C VAL A 101 -8.65 -0.81 -6.33
N ASP A 102 -8.68 0.51 -6.21
CA ASP A 102 -7.49 1.32 -5.98
C ASP A 102 -7.03 1.18 -4.53
N TYR A 103 -5.81 0.68 -4.33
CA TYR A 103 -5.25 0.38 -3.03
C TYR A 103 -5.20 1.61 -2.12
N THR A 104 -4.74 2.76 -2.64
CA THR A 104 -4.57 3.98 -1.85
C THR A 104 -5.92 4.58 -1.47
N ILE A 105 -6.80 4.80 -2.47
CA ILE A 105 -8.12 5.40 -2.25
C ILE A 105 -8.97 4.50 -1.37
N PHE A 106 -8.92 3.17 -1.54
CA PHE A 106 -9.68 2.24 -0.70
C PHE A 106 -9.35 2.42 0.78
N PHE A 107 -8.07 2.34 1.16
CA PHE A 107 -7.69 2.49 2.57
C PHE A 107 -7.95 3.90 3.11
N ARG A 108 -7.85 4.94 2.26
CA ARG A 108 -8.20 6.30 2.67
C ARG A 108 -9.70 6.46 2.91
N GLU A 109 -10.56 5.93 2.05
CA GLU A 109 -12.01 5.95 2.23
C GLU A 109 -12.45 5.07 3.42
N LEU A 110 -11.81 3.92 3.62
CA LEU A 110 -12.03 3.05 4.78
C LEU A 110 -11.71 3.78 6.11
N SER A 111 -10.72 4.67 6.09
CA SER A 111 -10.35 5.49 7.27
C SER A 111 -11.44 6.48 7.70
N LYS A 112 -12.49 6.69 6.89
CA LYS A 112 -13.69 7.44 7.28
C LYS A 112 -14.69 6.58 8.06
N ILE A 113 -14.39 5.28 8.21
CA ILE A 113 -15.20 4.27 8.88
C ILE A 113 -16.64 4.33 8.34
N PRO A 114 -16.84 4.03 7.03
CA PRO A 114 -18.14 4.16 6.39
C PRO A 114 -19.14 3.15 6.96
N GLN A 115 -20.42 3.50 6.96
CA GLN A 115 -21.52 2.60 7.35
C GLN A 115 -22.02 1.74 6.20
N SER A 116 -21.78 2.15 4.96
CA SER A 116 -22.22 1.44 3.76
C SER A 116 -21.04 1.17 2.82
N ALA A 117 -21.04 -0.02 2.23
CA ALA A 117 -20.08 -0.40 1.19
C ALA A 117 -20.08 0.56 -0.01
N SER A 118 -21.22 1.20 -0.31
CA SER A 118 -21.34 2.20 -1.39
C SER A 118 -20.36 3.38 -1.24
N ALA A 119 -19.99 3.75 0.00
CA ALA A 119 -19.01 4.80 0.25
C ALA A 119 -17.59 4.43 -0.22
N LEU A 120 -17.32 3.15 -0.42
CA LEU A 120 -16.03 2.64 -0.92
C LEU A 120 -15.98 2.61 -2.44
N GLU A 121 -17.10 2.77 -3.15
CA GLU A 121 -17.15 2.69 -4.63
C GLU A 121 -16.26 3.73 -5.33
N LYS A 122 -15.91 4.84 -4.64
CA LYS A 122 -14.93 5.82 -5.16
C LYS A 122 -13.57 5.19 -5.47
N SER A 123 -13.22 4.09 -4.80
CA SER A 123 -11.97 3.36 -5.07
C SER A 123 -12.12 2.27 -6.14
N PHE A 124 -13.31 1.95 -6.64
CA PHE A 124 -13.52 0.79 -7.52
C PHE A 124 -13.31 1.17 -8.99
N TYR A 125 -12.52 0.38 -9.72
CA TYR A 125 -12.32 0.57 -11.17
C TYR A 125 -13.50 0.07 -12.01
N LYS A 126 -14.38 -0.75 -11.43
CA LYS A 126 -15.54 -1.35 -12.09
C LYS A 126 -16.75 -1.29 -11.17
N LYS A 127 -17.94 -1.24 -11.78
CA LYS A 127 -19.18 -1.41 -11.02
C LYS A 127 -19.23 -2.81 -10.43
N VAL A 128 -19.61 -2.90 -9.16
CA VAL A 128 -19.80 -4.17 -8.47
C VAL A 128 -21.20 -4.73 -8.73
N ALA A 129 -21.30 -6.05 -8.90
CA ALA A 129 -22.58 -6.74 -8.94
C ALA A 129 -23.23 -6.75 -7.54
N SER A 130 -24.54 -6.97 -7.47
CA SER A 130 -25.29 -6.98 -6.19
C SER A 130 -24.69 -7.96 -5.18
N GLU A 131 -24.34 -9.18 -5.61
CA GLU A 131 -23.72 -10.20 -4.76
C GLU A 131 -22.40 -9.72 -4.13
N GLN A 132 -21.57 -9.00 -4.90
CA GLN A 132 -20.32 -8.45 -4.40
C GLN A 132 -20.55 -7.27 -3.45
N SER A 133 -21.58 -6.46 -3.71
CA SER A 133 -21.99 -5.41 -2.78
C SER A 133 -22.43 -5.97 -1.43
N ASP A 134 -23.17 -7.09 -1.42
CA ASP A 134 -23.61 -7.74 -0.18
C ASP A 134 -22.43 -8.31 0.60
N ARG A 135 -21.45 -8.93 -0.08
CA ARG A 135 -20.20 -9.41 0.55
C ARG A 135 -19.37 -8.27 1.11
N TRP A 136 -19.28 -7.13 0.41
CA TRP A 136 -18.62 -5.94 0.92
C TRP A 136 -19.32 -5.37 2.15
N GLN A 137 -20.64 -5.29 2.15
CA GLN A 137 -21.39 -4.81 3.31
C GLN A 137 -21.20 -5.74 4.51
N SER A 138 -21.29 -7.05 4.31
CA SER A 138 -21.05 -8.02 5.38
C SER A 138 -19.64 -7.94 5.95
N TRP A 139 -18.62 -7.79 5.10
CA TRP A 139 -17.24 -7.58 5.55
C TRP A 139 -17.10 -6.26 6.33
N LEU A 140 -17.71 -5.18 5.84
CA LEU A 140 -17.65 -3.87 6.46
C LEU A 140 -18.31 -3.87 7.84
N ASP A 141 -19.46 -4.51 7.99
CA ASP A 141 -20.17 -4.61 9.27
C ASP A 141 -19.31 -5.34 10.32
N GLN A 142 -18.72 -6.48 9.95
CA GLN A 142 -17.81 -7.23 10.82
C GLN A 142 -16.57 -6.40 11.20
N TRP A 143 -15.93 -5.75 10.21
CA TRP A 143 -14.77 -4.90 10.47
C TRP A 143 -15.11 -3.73 11.40
N ARG A 144 -16.26 -3.08 11.22
CA ARG A 144 -16.71 -1.98 12.09
C ARG A 144 -16.91 -2.42 13.53
N GLU A 145 -17.48 -3.60 13.76
CA GLU A 145 -17.63 -4.17 15.10
C GLU A 145 -16.26 -4.38 15.77
N MET A 146 -15.28 -4.90 15.03
CA MET A 146 -13.92 -5.07 15.54
C MET A 146 -13.23 -3.74 15.85
N VAL A 147 -13.39 -2.73 15.00
CA VAL A 147 -12.86 -1.37 15.24
C VAL A 147 -13.53 -0.77 16.49
N LEU A 148 -14.85 -0.89 16.64
CA LEU A 148 -15.55 -0.42 17.83
C LEU A 148 -15.00 -1.07 19.11
N ALA A 149 -14.79 -2.39 19.08
CA ALA A 149 -14.25 -3.15 20.21
C ALA A 149 -12.81 -2.75 20.55
N ALA A 150 -11.95 -2.60 19.54
CA ALA A 150 -10.53 -2.25 19.72
C ALA A 150 -10.32 -0.81 20.23
N ASN A 151 -11.25 0.10 19.93
CA ASN A 151 -11.08 1.53 20.17
C ASN A 151 -12.04 2.09 21.24
N GLY A 152 -12.63 1.22 22.08
CA GLY A 152 -13.49 1.65 23.19
C GLY A 152 -14.72 2.47 22.74
N ALA A 153 -15.26 2.15 21.56
CA ALA A 153 -16.33 2.88 20.89
C ALA A 153 -16.01 4.32 20.41
N ASP A 154 -14.73 4.76 20.45
CA ASP A 154 -14.31 6.04 19.86
C ASP A 154 -13.87 5.87 18.40
N LEU A 155 -14.87 5.88 17.51
CA LEU A 155 -14.64 5.80 16.07
C LEU A 155 -13.92 7.03 15.50
N GLU A 156 -14.07 8.21 16.10
CA GLU A 156 -13.42 9.41 15.57
C GLU A 156 -11.91 9.35 15.83
N ALA A 157 -11.49 8.95 17.02
CA ALA A 157 -10.07 8.75 17.31
C ALA A 157 -9.46 7.64 16.45
N ALA A 158 -10.20 6.57 16.17
CA ALA A 158 -9.77 5.51 15.25
C ALA A 158 -9.59 6.05 13.81
N SER A 159 -10.57 6.82 13.32
CA SER A 159 -10.54 7.51 12.02
C SER A 159 -9.33 8.42 11.89
N VAL A 160 -9.03 9.23 12.91
CA VAL A 160 -7.84 10.10 12.95
C VAL A 160 -6.55 9.29 12.86
N ARG A 161 -6.39 8.21 13.65
CA ARG A 161 -5.20 7.34 13.59
C ARG A 161 -5.03 6.68 12.24
N MET A 162 -6.10 6.13 11.68
CA MET A 162 -6.06 5.50 10.36
C MET A 162 -5.65 6.50 9.27
N LYS A 163 -6.15 7.73 9.30
CA LYS A 163 -5.77 8.79 8.34
C LYS A 163 -4.28 9.18 8.41
N GLN A 164 -3.61 8.97 9.54
CA GLN A 164 -2.17 9.23 9.70
C GLN A 164 -1.29 8.14 9.07
N VAL A 165 -1.82 6.94 8.82
CA VAL A 165 -1.08 5.81 8.21
C VAL A 165 -1.58 5.48 6.80
N ASN A 166 -2.79 5.90 6.44
CA ASN A 166 -3.39 5.75 5.12
C ASN A 166 -3.31 7.09 4.36
N PRO A 167 -2.33 7.25 3.44
CA PRO A 167 -2.16 8.50 2.70
C PRO A 167 -3.35 8.74 1.78
N LYS A 168 -3.69 10.00 1.58
CA LYS A 168 -4.64 10.45 0.55
C LYS A 168 -3.97 10.55 -0.83
N TYR A 169 -2.69 10.97 -0.86
CA TYR A 169 -1.94 11.19 -2.10
C TYR A 169 -0.69 10.33 -2.15
N THR A 170 -0.43 9.68 -3.29
CA THR A 170 0.72 8.82 -3.55
C THR A 170 1.33 9.13 -4.92
N TRP A 171 2.55 8.65 -5.16
CA TRP A 171 3.26 8.84 -6.42
C TRP A 171 2.66 7.93 -7.52
N ARG A 172 1.65 8.46 -8.22
CA ARG A 172 0.98 7.77 -9.34
C ARG A 172 1.65 8.16 -10.64
N GLU A 173 2.27 7.20 -11.33
CA GLU A 173 3.12 7.53 -12.49
C GLU A 173 2.41 8.36 -13.55
N TRP A 174 1.15 8.08 -13.84
CA TRP A 174 0.38 8.84 -14.84
C TRP A 174 0.16 10.31 -14.47
N LEU A 175 0.25 10.68 -13.18
CA LEU A 175 0.25 12.07 -12.71
C LEU A 175 1.64 12.70 -12.76
N VAL A 176 2.69 11.90 -12.63
CA VAL A 176 4.05 12.40 -12.49
C VAL A 176 4.81 12.40 -13.84
N ALA A 177 4.50 11.49 -14.76
CA ALA A 177 5.08 11.42 -16.11
C ALA A 177 5.01 12.76 -16.86
N PRO A 178 3.86 13.48 -16.89
CA PRO A 178 3.80 14.80 -17.51
C PRO A 178 4.71 15.84 -16.83
N ALA A 179 5.00 15.68 -15.53
CA ALA A 179 5.83 16.61 -14.78
C ALA A 179 7.29 16.54 -15.19
N TYR A 180 7.84 15.34 -15.39
CA TYR A 180 9.22 15.22 -15.87
C TYR A 180 9.35 15.61 -17.34
N GLN A 181 8.31 15.35 -18.16
CA GLN A 181 8.27 15.80 -19.56
C GLN A 181 8.34 17.33 -19.65
N GLN A 182 7.51 18.04 -18.88
CA GLN A 182 7.58 19.51 -18.81
C GLN A 182 8.91 20.01 -18.24
N ALA A 183 9.45 19.32 -17.23
CA ALA A 183 10.72 19.69 -16.63
C ALA A 183 11.90 19.54 -17.61
N ALA A 184 11.86 18.57 -18.53
CA ALA A 184 12.86 18.40 -19.58
C ALA A 184 12.89 19.60 -20.56
N GLU A 185 11.76 20.30 -20.71
CA GLU A 185 11.64 21.54 -21.49
C GLU A 185 11.96 22.79 -20.64
N GLY A 186 12.42 22.62 -19.40
CA GLY A 186 12.76 23.69 -18.47
C GLY A 186 11.57 24.25 -17.66
N ASN A 187 10.37 23.68 -17.81
CA ASN A 187 9.20 24.06 -17.04
C ASN A 187 8.99 23.16 -15.81
N TYR A 188 9.35 23.68 -14.64
CA TYR A 188 9.26 22.94 -13.37
C TYR A 188 7.97 23.21 -12.57
N SER A 189 6.95 23.85 -13.15
CA SER A 189 5.73 24.20 -12.42
C SER A 189 5.02 22.97 -11.85
N LEU A 190 4.82 21.93 -12.67
CA LEU A 190 4.12 20.72 -12.26
C LEU A 190 4.93 19.89 -11.26
N VAL A 191 6.26 19.89 -11.36
CA VAL A 191 7.15 19.26 -10.36
C VAL A 191 6.99 19.92 -9.00
N ARG A 192 6.96 21.26 -8.95
CA ARG A 192 6.75 22.01 -7.69
C ARG A 192 5.36 21.74 -7.11
N GLU A 193 4.32 21.72 -7.95
CA GLU A 193 2.96 21.39 -7.51
C GLU A 193 2.88 19.98 -6.92
N LEU A 194 3.46 18.98 -7.58
CA LEU A 194 3.52 17.61 -7.05
C LEU A 194 4.30 17.52 -5.74
N GLN A 195 5.41 18.27 -5.63
CA GLN A 195 6.19 18.34 -4.40
C GLN A 195 5.36 18.93 -3.25
N GLU A 196 4.58 19.99 -3.50
CA GLU A 196 3.69 20.59 -2.49
C GLU A 196 2.65 19.57 -2.00
N VAL A 197 1.99 18.85 -2.92
CA VAL A 197 0.99 17.83 -2.60
C VAL A 197 1.61 16.67 -1.82
N LEU A 198 2.73 16.13 -2.29
CA LEU A 198 3.36 14.94 -1.72
C LEU A 198 4.18 15.21 -0.45
N SER A 199 4.41 16.49 -0.11
CA SER A 199 5.00 16.87 1.18
C SER A 199 4.02 16.69 2.35
N ARG A 200 2.71 16.60 2.05
CA ARG A 200 1.64 16.39 3.03
C ARG A 200 0.66 15.32 2.56
N PRO A 201 1.13 14.08 2.32
CA PRO A 201 0.35 13.07 1.59
C PRO A 201 -0.83 12.52 2.42
N TYR A 202 -0.84 12.72 3.73
CA TYR A 202 -1.89 12.28 4.65
C TYR A 202 -2.96 13.34 4.93
N ASP A 203 -2.66 14.61 4.63
CA ASP A 203 -3.53 15.74 4.93
C ASP A 203 -4.70 15.82 3.94
N GLU A 204 -5.82 16.35 4.41
CA GLU A 204 -6.82 16.92 3.51
C GLU A 204 -6.24 18.20 2.88
N GLN A 205 -6.36 18.33 1.56
CA GLN A 205 -5.88 19.48 0.81
C GLN A 205 -7.06 20.17 0.09
N SER A 206 -6.80 21.23 -0.70
CA SER A 206 -7.88 21.98 -1.33
C SER A 206 -8.72 21.12 -2.27
N ALA A 207 -9.95 21.56 -2.56
CA ALA A 207 -10.85 20.85 -3.46
C ALA A 207 -10.27 20.72 -4.87
N GLU A 208 -9.48 21.69 -5.34
CA GLU A 208 -8.77 21.67 -6.61
C GLU A 208 -7.70 20.57 -6.63
N VAL A 209 -6.90 20.46 -5.57
CA VAL A 209 -5.90 19.39 -5.41
C VAL A 209 -6.59 18.03 -5.34
N GLU A 210 -7.67 17.90 -4.57
CA GLU A 210 -8.43 16.65 -4.51
C GLU A 210 -8.95 16.24 -5.90
N ALA A 211 -9.60 17.15 -6.62
CA ALA A 211 -10.15 16.86 -7.94
C ALA A 211 -9.06 16.42 -8.95
N LYS A 212 -7.84 16.94 -8.81
CA LYS A 212 -6.73 16.65 -9.72
C LYS A 212 -5.97 15.38 -9.36
N PHE A 213 -5.64 15.18 -8.08
CA PHE A 213 -4.69 14.15 -7.61
C PHE A 213 -5.34 12.99 -6.84
N TYR A 214 -6.56 13.14 -6.32
CA TYR A 214 -7.27 12.09 -5.58
C TYR A 214 -8.37 11.45 -6.44
N ARG A 215 -7.94 10.85 -7.55
CA ARG A 215 -8.81 10.16 -8.51
C ARG A 215 -8.17 8.89 -9.02
N LEU A 216 -9.01 7.97 -9.48
CA LEU A 216 -8.60 6.71 -10.09
C LEU A 216 -7.73 6.96 -11.33
N LYS A 217 -6.83 6.02 -11.59
CA LYS A 217 -6.09 5.98 -12.85
C LYS A 217 -7.08 5.90 -14.03
N PRO A 218 -7.00 6.83 -15.01
CA PRO A 218 -7.81 6.72 -16.22
C PRO A 218 -7.52 5.43 -16.98
N MET A 219 -8.57 4.81 -17.54
CA MET A 219 -8.48 3.49 -18.19
C MET A 219 -7.44 3.44 -19.32
N GLU A 220 -7.26 4.54 -20.05
CA GLU A 220 -6.27 4.70 -21.12
C GLU A 220 -4.82 4.50 -20.68
N TYR A 221 -4.51 4.70 -19.40
CA TYR A 221 -3.15 4.53 -18.88
C TYR A 221 -2.84 3.11 -18.43
N PHE A 222 -3.80 2.18 -18.38
CA PHE A 222 -3.53 0.82 -17.91
C PHE A 222 -2.56 0.07 -18.83
N ASP A 223 -2.68 0.24 -20.13
CA ASP A 223 -1.83 -0.41 -21.14
C ASP A 223 -0.68 0.49 -21.65
N ALA A 224 -0.50 1.68 -21.06
CA ALA A 224 0.49 2.65 -21.50
C ALA A 224 1.91 2.29 -21.02
N GLY A 225 2.79 1.97 -21.98
CA GLY A 225 4.22 1.76 -21.72
C GLY A 225 4.89 3.03 -21.18
N GLY A 226 5.78 2.87 -20.19
CA GLY A 226 6.40 3.99 -19.48
C GLY A 226 5.51 4.64 -18.41
N ILE A 227 4.27 4.16 -18.25
CA ILE A 227 3.34 4.60 -17.19
C ILE A 227 2.92 3.42 -16.31
N SER A 228 2.53 2.29 -16.90
CA SER A 228 2.17 1.06 -16.15
C SER A 228 3.30 0.06 -16.02
N GLN A 229 4.26 0.09 -16.94
CA GLN A 229 5.38 -0.85 -16.99
C GLN A 229 6.64 -0.12 -17.43
N TYR A 230 7.74 -0.40 -16.74
CA TYR A 230 9.06 0.16 -17.03
C TYR A 230 10.01 -0.93 -17.48
N SER A 231 10.76 -0.64 -18.55
CA SER A 231 11.91 -1.43 -18.96
C SER A 231 13.19 -0.72 -18.54
N CYS A 232 14.08 -1.42 -17.84
CA CYS A 232 15.47 -1.01 -17.69
C CYS A 232 16.28 -1.47 -18.90
N SER A 233 15.89 -1.04 -20.09
CA SER A 233 16.72 -1.15 -21.29
C SER A 233 17.13 0.27 -21.66
N SER A 234 18.33 0.64 -21.19
CA SER A 234 19.10 1.77 -21.73
C SER A 234 19.79 1.32 -23.01
#